data_AF-A0A258HZF1-F1
#
_entry.id   AF-A0A258HZF1-F1
#
_cell.length_a   1.000
_cell.length_b   1.000
_cell.length_c   1.000
_cell.angle_alpha   90.00
_cell.angle_beta   90.00
_cell.angle_gamma   90.00
#
_symmetry.space_group_name_H-M   'P 1'
#
loop_
_entity.id
_entity.type
_entity.pdbx_description
1 polymer ?
#
loop_
_entity_poly.entity_id
_entity_poly.type
_entity_poly.pdbx_seq_one_letter_code
_entity_poly.pdbx_strand_id
1 'polypeptide(L)'
;MDSRLFRLMAMLAALAAPVPAQAAYSQAYITRIEELADAYEAEFEKLIALNAQIDAAPTMADACALLPRTIEQIAIARYAVERVADFAKANGDMESYDRAASQFDRLWQMEVSYKVRGEDICS
;
A
#
# COMPACT_ATOMS: atom_id res chain seq x y z
N MET A 1 43.46 17.07 43.06
CA MET A 1 42.39 17.07 42.03
C MET A 1 42.05 15.62 41.76
N ASP A 2 41.08 15.11 42.52
CA ASP A 2 40.77 13.70 42.71
C ASP A 2 39.97 13.10 41.54
N SER A 3 40.40 11.91 41.13
CA SER A 3 39.85 11.02 40.09
C SER A 3 38.42 10.51 40.37
N ARG A 4 37.69 11.15 41.29
CA ARG A 4 36.29 10.87 41.64
C ARG A 4 35.28 11.58 40.72
N LEU A 5 35.60 12.77 40.22
CA LEU A 5 34.70 13.53 39.32
C LEU A 5 34.54 12.88 37.94
N PHE A 6 35.55 12.17 37.45
CA PHE A 6 35.48 11.46 36.16
C PHE A 6 34.65 10.16 36.21
N ARG A 7 34.41 9.61 37.40
CA ARG A 7 33.61 8.38 37.56
C ARG A 7 32.10 8.62 37.57
N LEU A 8 31.65 9.85 37.86
CA LEU A 8 30.21 10.19 37.89
C LEU A 8 29.65 10.59 36.51
N MET A 9 30.49 11.10 35.58
CA MET A 9 30.05 11.37 34.21
C MET A 9 29.96 10.12 33.31
N ALA A 10 30.54 8.99 33.75
CA ALA A 10 30.50 7.73 33.01
C ALA A 10 29.23 6.89 33.26
N MET A 11 28.49 7.16 34.35
CA MET A 11 27.25 6.43 34.66
C MET A 11 25.99 7.04 34.02
N LEU A 12 26.12 8.19 33.35
CA LEU A 12 25.03 8.87 32.62
C LEU A 12 25.18 8.79 31.09
N ALA A 13 26.01 7.88 30.59
CA ALA A 13 26.17 7.59 29.16
C ALA A 13 25.71 6.16 28.78
N ALA A 14 24.99 5.47 29.68
CA ALA A 14 24.54 4.10 29.49
C ALA A 14 23.03 3.94 29.18
N LEU A 15 22.27 5.04 29.09
CA LEU A 15 20.82 5.01 28.83
C LEU A 15 20.35 5.89 27.67
N ALA A 16 21.27 6.21 26.75
CA ALA A 16 20.94 6.78 25.44
C ALA A 16 21.67 6.05 24.30
N ALA A 17 21.98 4.76 24.50
CA ALA A 17 22.26 3.90 23.36
C ALA A 17 20.94 3.75 22.60
N PRO A 18 20.81 4.20 21.34
CA PRO A 18 19.65 3.89 20.54
C PRO A 18 19.50 2.37 20.56
N VAL A 19 18.36 1.90 21.02
CA VAL A 19 18.05 0.47 21.01
C VAL A 19 18.22 0.02 19.55
N PRO A 20 19.11 -0.94 19.23
CA PRO A 20 19.25 -1.46 17.88
C PRO A 20 18.07 -2.40 17.55
N ALA A 21 16.85 -1.97 17.86
CA ALA A 21 15.61 -2.62 17.48
C ALA A 21 15.17 -2.21 16.07
N GLN A 22 15.64 -1.08 15.53
CA GLN A 22 15.12 -0.56 14.26
C GLN A 22 15.58 -1.34 13.01
N ALA A 23 16.62 -2.19 13.09
CA ALA A 23 17.22 -2.84 11.92
C ALA A 23 16.83 -4.32 11.74
N ALA A 24 16.15 -4.95 12.70
CA ALA A 24 15.75 -6.36 12.63
C ALA A 24 14.25 -6.56 12.36
N TYR A 25 13.43 -5.54 12.63
CA TYR A 25 12.03 -5.50 12.17
C TYR A 25 11.92 -5.18 10.67
N SER A 26 13.00 -4.76 10.02
CA SER A 26 12.98 -4.24 8.65
C SER A 26 12.93 -5.33 7.58
N GLN A 27 13.77 -6.38 7.62
CA GLN A 27 13.88 -7.26 6.44
C GLN A 27 12.65 -8.12 6.18
N ALA A 28 12.14 -8.83 7.20
CA ALA A 28 10.96 -9.69 7.04
C ALA A 28 9.69 -8.89 6.70
N TYR A 29 9.59 -7.67 7.20
CA TYR A 29 8.48 -6.78 6.93
C TYR A 29 8.59 -6.13 5.54
N ILE A 30 9.80 -5.78 5.09
CA ILE A 30 10.08 -5.36 3.71
C ILE A 30 9.72 -6.47 2.73
N THR A 31 10.17 -7.71 2.96
CA THR A 31 9.79 -8.85 2.13
C THR A 31 8.28 -9.04 2.10
N ARG A 32 7.60 -8.88 3.24
CA ARG A 32 6.14 -8.97 3.29
C ARG A 32 5.44 -7.86 2.48
N ILE A 33 6.04 -6.68 2.42
CA ILE A 33 5.54 -5.56 1.61
C ILE A 33 5.76 -5.82 0.13
N GLU A 34 6.91 -6.35 -0.27
CA GLU A 34 7.18 -6.74 -1.65
C GLU A 34 6.20 -7.83 -2.11
N GLU A 35 5.99 -8.86 -1.29
CA GLU A 35 4.98 -9.89 -1.54
C GLU A 35 3.57 -9.31 -1.69
N LEU A 36 3.22 -8.30 -0.88
CA LEU A 36 1.94 -7.62 -0.99
C LEU A 36 1.86 -6.79 -2.27
N ALA A 37 2.91 -6.03 -2.61
CA ALA A 37 2.96 -5.25 -3.85
C ALA A 37 2.80 -6.15 -5.09
N ASP A 38 3.51 -7.28 -5.13
CA ASP A 38 3.43 -8.25 -6.21
C ASP A 38 2.06 -8.97 -6.22
N ALA A 39 1.50 -9.28 -5.05
CA ALA A 39 0.14 -9.82 -4.95
C ALA A 39 -0.91 -8.84 -5.46
N TYR A 40 -0.73 -7.53 -5.22
CA TYR A 40 -1.64 -6.50 -5.72
C TYR A 40 -1.46 -6.25 -7.23
N GLU A 41 -0.28 -6.46 -7.79
CA GLU A 41 -0.10 -6.50 -9.25
C GLU A 41 -0.87 -7.67 -9.87
N ALA A 42 -0.81 -8.86 -9.27
CA ALA A 42 -1.63 -9.99 -9.70
C ALA A 42 -3.13 -9.74 -9.48
N GLU A 43 -3.51 -9.04 -8.41
CA GLU A 43 -4.89 -8.64 -8.15
C GLU A 43 -5.38 -7.59 -9.17
N PHE A 44 -4.50 -6.70 -9.64
CA PHE A 44 -4.80 -5.72 -10.68
C PHE A 44 -5.25 -6.40 -11.98
N GLU A 45 -4.57 -7.47 -12.41
CA GLU A 45 -5.00 -8.28 -13.57
C GLU A 45 -6.39 -8.90 -13.35
N LYS A 46 -6.71 -9.33 -12.12
CA LYS A 46 -8.07 -9.81 -11.79
C LYS A 46 -9.11 -8.69 -11.84
N LEU A 47 -8.75 -7.48 -11.42
CA LEU A 47 -9.62 -6.30 -11.49
C LEU A 47 -9.89 -5.89 -12.96
N ILE A 48 -8.90 -6.05 -13.85
CA ILE A 48 -9.12 -5.92 -15.31
C ILE A 48 -10.06 -7.00 -15.82
N ALA A 49 -9.89 -8.25 -15.39
CA ALA A 49 -10.80 -9.33 -15.79
C ALA A 49 -12.23 -9.10 -15.31
N LEU A 50 -12.42 -8.53 -14.11
CA LEU A 50 -13.72 -8.08 -13.61
C LEU A 50 -14.32 -6.96 -14.46
N ASN A 51 -13.50 -6.02 -14.96
CA ASN A 51 -13.97 -5.03 -15.93
C ASN A 51 -14.49 -5.68 -17.21
N ALA A 52 -13.74 -6.63 -17.76
CA ALA A 52 -14.18 -7.34 -18.96
C ALA A 52 -15.54 -8.04 -18.75
N GLN A 53 -15.87 -8.45 -17.51
CA GLN A 53 -17.19 -8.99 -17.17
C GLN A 53 -18.30 -7.93 -17.15
N ILE A 54 -18.00 -6.71 -16.70
CA ILE A 54 -18.95 -5.57 -16.78
C ILE A 54 -19.23 -5.24 -18.25
N ASP A 55 -18.19 -5.17 -19.08
CA ASP A 55 -18.32 -4.87 -20.52
C ASP A 55 -19.02 -6.00 -21.28
N ALA A 56 -18.84 -7.25 -20.86
CA ALA A 56 -19.48 -8.43 -21.44
C ALA A 56 -20.84 -8.78 -20.80
N ALA A 57 -21.34 -7.98 -19.86
CA ALA A 57 -22.61 -8.23 -19.20
C ALA A 57 -23.76 -8.25 -20.24
N PRO A 58 -24.65 -9.25 -20.21
CA PRO A 58 -25.66 -9.41 -21.25
C PRO A 58 -26.76 -8.35 -21.18
N THR A 59 -26.95 -7.72 -20.02
CA THR A 59 -27.87 -6.60 -19.83
C THR A 59 -27.24 -5.48 -19.02
N MET A 60 -27.78 -4.26 -19.14
CA MET A 60 -27.38 -3.12 -18.29
C MET A 60 -27.62 -3.41 -16.81
N ALA A 61 -28.70 -4.11 -16.46
CA ALA A 61 -28.99 -4.47 -15.08
C ALA A 61 -27.91 -5.40 -14.48
N ASP A 62 -27.39 -6.33 -15.28
CA ASP A 62 -26.30 -7.22 -14.86
C ASP A 62 -24.99 -6.45 -14.67
N ALA A 63 -24.67 -5.52 -15.57
CA ALA A 63 -23.51 -4.62 -15.42
C ALA A 63 -23.62 -3.82 -14.11
N CYS A 64 -24.80 -3.29 -13.80
CA CYS A 64 -25.08 -2.54 -12.58
C CYS A 64 -24.94 -3.36 -11.30
N ALA A 65 -25.30 -4.64 -11.33
CA ALA A 65 -25.11 -5.51 -10.18
C ALA A 65 -23.62 -5.77 -9.88
N LEU A 66 -22.75 -5.74 -10.89
CA LEU A 66 -21.31 -6.00 -10.76
C LEU A 66 -20.49 -4.76 -10.36
N LEU A 67 -20.95 -3.57 -10.72
CA LEU A 67 -20.23 -2.31 -10.52
C LEU A 67 -19.88 -2.00 -9.05
N PRO A 68 -20.81 -2.04 -8.07
CA PRO A 68 -20.51 -1.69 -6.69
C PRO A 68 -19.41 -2.55 -6.08
N ARG A 69 -19.49 -3.88 -6.29
CA ARG A 69 -18.47 -4.83 -5.79
C ARG A 69 -17.11 -4.56 -6.43
N THR A 70 -17.08 -4.27 -7.73
CA THR A 70 -15.83 -3.96 -8.44
C THR A 70 -15.18 -2.70 -7.89
N ILE A 71 -15.96 -1.63 -7.67
CA ILE A 71 -15.48 -0.36 -7.09
C ILE A 71 -14.92 -0.59 -5.68
N GLU A 72 -15.61 -1.38 -4.85
CA GLU A 72 -15.14 -1.73 -3.50
C GLU A 72 -13.81 -2.47 -3.52
N GLN A 73 -13.65 -3.47 -4.41
CA GLN A 73 -12.40 -4.23 -4.52
C GLN A 73 -11.22 -3.35 -5.00
N ILE A 74 -11.47 -2.43 -5.94
CA ILE A 74 -10.46 -1.44 -6.38
C ILE A 74 -10.06 -0.53 -5.21
N ALA A 75 -11.03 -0.03 -4.44
CA ALA A 75 -10.76 0.84 -3.30
C ALA A 75 -9.94 0.13 -2.21
N ILE A 76 -10.23 -1.15 -1.93
CA ILE A 76 -9.45 -1.98 -1.00
C ILE A 76 -8.02 -2.16 -1.49
N ALA A 77 -7.83 -2.51 -2.77
CA ALA A 77 -6.50 -2.65 -3.36
C ALA A 77 -5.72 -1.33 -3.29
N ARG A 78 -6.38 -0.21 -3.63
CA ARG A 78 -5.77 1.13 -3.58
C ARG A 78 -5.31 1.49 -2.17
N TYR A 79 -6.14 1.26 -1.16
CA TYR A 79 -5.77 1.51 0.23
C TYR A 79 -4.55 0.69 0.65
N ALA A 80 -4.48 -0.59 0.26
CA ALA A 80 -3.35 -1.42 0.60
C ALA A 80 -2.04 -0.99 -0.08
N VAL A 81 -2.09 -0.65 -1.37
CA VAL A 81 -0.94 -0.11 -2.12
C VAL A 81 -0.48 1.23 -1.54
N GLU A 82 -1.40 2.09 -1.08
CA GLU A 82 -1.06 3.33 -0.38
C GLU A 82 -0.26 3.06 0.90
N ARG A 83 -0.66 2.07 1.71
CA ARG A 83 0.08 1.71 2.93
C ARG A 83 1.49 1.19 2.61
N VAL A 84 1.66 0.45 1.51
CA VAL A 84 2.96 0.01 1.01
C VAL A 84 3.83 1.20 0.60
N ALA A 85 3.28 2.15 -0.16
CA ALA A 85 3.99 3.36 -0.58
C ALA A 85 4.42 4.20 0.64
N ASP A 86 3.50 4.48 1.56
CA ASP A 86 3.78 5.22 2.79
C ASP A 86 4.94 4.61 3.58
N PHE A 87 4.95 3.28 3.69
CA PHE A 87 6.02 2.56 4.39
C PHE A 87 7.35 2.62 3.65
N ALA A 88 7.37 2.34 2.34
CA ALA A 88 8.58 2.37 1.54
C ALA A 88 9.27 3.74 1.64
N LYS A 89 8.46 4.81 1.55
CA LYS A 89 8.91 6.19 1.77
C LYS A 89 9.48 6.42 3.17
N ALA A 90 8.82 5.91 4.21
CA ALA A 90 9.29 6.06 5.59
C ALA A 90 10.64 5.37 5.86
N ASN A 91 11.01 4.38 5.05
CA ASN A 91 12.27 3.63 5.18
C ASN A 91 13.33 4.03 4.14
N GLY A 92 13.04 5.00 3.28
CA GLY A 92 13.96 5.44 2.23
C GLY A 92 14.10 4.48 1.05
N ASP A 93 13.21 3.48 0.94
CA ASP A 93 13.13 2.60 -0.23
C ASP A 93 12.33 3.30 -1.35
N MET A 94 13.02 4.16 -2.09
CA MET A 94 12.40 4.99 -3.12
C MET A 94 11.94 4.18 -4.34
N GLU A 95 12.59 3.06 -4.65
CA GLU A 95 12.21 2.20 -5.78
C GLU A 95 10.86 1.53 -5.52
N SER A 96 10.69 0.92 -4.34
CA SER A 96 9.40 0.33 -3.95
C SER A 96 8.31 1.40 -3.80
N TYR A 97 8.66 2.59 -3.31
CA TYR A 97 7.72 3.71 -3.24
C TYR A 97 7.22 4.12 -4.62
N ASP A 98 8.11 4.36 -5.59
CA ASP A 98 7.73 4.81 -6.93
C ASP A 98 6.88 3.76 -7.64
N ARG A 99 7.22 2.47 -7.48
CA ARG A 99 6.43 1.35 -8.01
C ARG A 99 5.03 1.31 -7.42
N ALA A 100 4.91 1.39 -6.09
CA ALA A 100 3.63 1.38 -5.39
C ALA A 100 2.77 2.63 -5.70
N ALA A 101 3.38 3.82 -5.75
CA ALA A 101 2.70 5.07 -6.10
C ALA A 101 2.10 5.02 -7.53
N SER A 102 2.86 4.48 -8.49
CA SER A 102 2.35 4.28 -9.86
C SER A 102 1.17 3.29 -9.91
N GLN A 103 1.21 2.20 -9.12
CA GLN A 103 0.08 1.28 -9.01
C GLN A 103 -1.14 1.95 -8.34
N PHE A 104 -0.93 2.77 -7.30
CA PHE A 104 -1.98 3.54 -6.65
C PHE A 104 -2.70 4.45 -7.63
N ASP A 105 -1.95 5.21 -8.44
CA ASP A 105 -2.52 6.13 -9.43
C ASP A 105 -3.37 5.39 -10.48
N ARG A 106 -2.92 4.23 -10.94
CA ARG A 106 -3.68 3.38 -11.88
C ARG A 106 -4.98 2.88 -11.26
N LEU A 107 -4.94 2.40 -10.02
CA LEU A 107 -6.13 1.96 -9.28
C LEU A 107 -7.10 3.12 -9.03
N TRP A 108 -6.59 4.31 -8.72
CA TRP A 108 -7.42 5.50 -8.54
C TRP A 108 -8.12 5.93 -9.83
N GLN A 109 -7.40 5.97 -10.96
CA GLN A 109 -8.00 6.25 -12.27
C GLN A 109 -9.10 5.25 -12.62
N MET A 110 -8.88 3.96 -12.34
CA MET A 110 -9.91 2.93 -12.50
C MET A 110 -11.12 3.21 -11.60
N GLU A 111 -10.92 3.42 -10.30
CA GLU A 111 -12.01 3.67 -9.33
C GLU A 111 -12.89 4.84 -9.79
N VAL A 112 -12.27 5.96 -10.19
CA VAL A 112 -12.98 7.14 -10.67
C VAL A 112 -13.75 6.83 -11.96
N SER A 113 -13.11 6.18 -12.92
CA SER A 113 -13.76 5.78 -14.18
C SER A 113 -15.01 4.93 -13.94
N TYR A 114 -14.95 3.95 -13.03
CA TYR A 114 -16.12 3.11 -12.72
C TYR A 114 -17.22 3.84 -11.96
N LYS A 115 -16.87 4.76 -11.07
CA LYS A 115 -17.89 5.59 -10.40
C LYS A 115 -18.66 6.43 -11.40
N VAL A 116 -17.96 7.08 -12.33
CA VAL A 116 -18.58 7.87 -13.40
C VAL A 116 -19.40 6.99 -14.34
N ARG A 117 -18.84 5.88 -14.84
CA ARG A 117 -19.59 4.92 -15.68
C ARG A 117 -20.79 4.32 -14.97
N GLY A 118 -20.70 4.09 -13.67
CA GLY A 118 -21.78 3.53 -12.87
C GLY A 118 -22.96 4.48 -12.75
N GLU A 119 -22.72 5.80 -12.69
CA GLU A 119 -23.77 6.80 -12.81
C GLU A 119 -24.47 6.70 -14.18
N ASP A 120 -23.71 6.59 -15.28
CA ASP A 120 -24.29 6.50 -16.64
C ASP A 120 -25.06 5.20 -16.92
N ILE A 121 -24.60 4.05 -16.41
CA ILE A 121 -25.19 2.73 -16.69
C ILE A 121 -26.38 2.45 -15.76
N CYS A 122 -26.37 2.98 -14.53
CA CYS A 122 -27.27 2.54 -13.45
C CYS A 122 -28.27 3.58 -12.96
N SER A 123 -28.27 4.80 -13.52
CA SER A 123 -29.33 5.79 -13.35
C SER A 123 -30.43 5.65 -14.40
#